data_AF-A0A9E5Y5T4-F1
#
_entry.id   AF-A0A9E5Y5T4-F1
#
_cell.length_a   1.000
_cell.length_b   1.000
_cell.length_c   1.000
_cell.angle_alpha   90.00
_cell.angle_beta   90.00
_cell.angle_gamma   90.00
#
_symmetry.space_group_name_H-M   'P 1'
#
loop_
_entity.id
_entity.type
_entity.pdbx_description
1 polymer ?
#
loop_
_entity_poly.entity_id
_entity_poly.type
_entity_poly.pdbx_seq_one_letter_code
_entity_poly.pdbx_strand_id
1 'polypeptide(L)'
;MPWLYPAMADQVNVYENRKLVKSVVFKIGVPYYVVNGQMPGVKIDVAPFIHNDRTFVPVRFLGNALGVTDDRITWDTGTQTATLKGAKATLNMTIGKSEVVSNGAAKAIDVAPMLVDPGRTMLPARYVAEGLGYEVDWDEATQTVICWPAGEQKPDVSAAVDYLTRMVQPVQGKTVNGYVIPANTGLYVSTTGYKYSDSIVFSIQLNNGNLQQQYADAESILMQALDADTTAKAIDYAKQVEYAIKNISRDNPIYCPTTTFTAPNGMAVRVGGGGGDSVQFDLWKTN
;
A
#
# COMPACT_ATOMS: atom_id res chain seq x y z
N MET A 1 24.52 -2.79 -16.71
CA MET A 1 24.11 -1.37 -16.57
C MET A 1 22.90 -1.34 -15.64
N PRO A 2 23.08 -1.22 -14.31
CA PRO A 2 22.04 -1.59 -13.36
C PRO A 2 21.35 -0.36 -12.76
N TRP A 3 20.77 0.53 -13.57
CA TRP A 3 19.89 1.61 -13.07
C TRP A 3 18.99 2.08 -14.20
N LEU A 4 17.74 1.64 -14.20
CA LEU A 4 16.59 2.27 -14.87
C LEU A 4 15.33 1.44 -14.57
N TYR A 5 14.93 1.43 -13.30
CA TYR A 5 13.51 1.38 -13.00
C TYR A 5 13.28 2.53 -12.02
N PRO A 6 12.63 3.64 -12.42
CA PRO A 6 11.92 4.43 -11.42
C PRO A 6 11.02 3.44 -10.68
N ALA A 7 10.94 3.56 -9.36
CA ALA A 7 9.90 2.86 -8.61
C ALA A 7 8.57 3.06 -9.35
N MET A 8 7.71 2.05 -9.39
CA MET A 8 6.33 2.11 -9.92
C MET A 8 5.45 3.06 -9.07
N ALA A 9 5.96 4.26 -8.78
CA ALA A 9 5.32 5.42 -8.19
C ALA A 9 4.81 6.37 -9.29
N ASP A 10 4.93 5.97 -10.56
CA ASP A 10 4.36 6.69 -11.70
C ASP A 10 2.83 6.65 -11.60
N GLN A 11 2.35 7.66 -10.86
CA GLN A 11 0.99 8.12 -10.64
C GLN A 11 0.15 7.29 -9.66
N VAL A 12 0.43 7.46 -8.37
CA VAL A 12 -0.69 7.58 -7.42
C VAL A 12 -1.56 8.70 -7.95
N ASN A 13 -2.75 8.37 -8.46
CA ASN A 13 -3.66 9.38 -8.98
C ASN A 13 -4.29 10.13 -7.80
N VAL A 14 -3.50 11.03 -7.21
CA VAL A 14 -3.88 11.96 -6.14
C VAL A 14 -4.73 13.11 -6.66
N TYR A 15 -5.17 13.04 -7.92
CA TYR A 15 -6.03 14.03 -8.55
C TYR A 15 -7.29 13.38 -9.15
N GLU A 16 -8.46 13.67 -8.60
CA GLU A 16 -9.75 13.31 -9.18
C GLU A 16 -10.40 14.58 -9.77
N ASN A 17 -10.75 14.57 -11.06
CA ASN A 17 -11.32 15.75 -11.74
C ASN A 17 -10.46 17.04 -11.61
N ARG A 18 -9.14 16.90 -11.66
CA ARG A 18 -8.14 17.98 -11.43
C ARG A 18 -8.18 18.57 -10.00
N LYS A 19 -8.85 17.92 -9.06
CA LYS A 19 -8.83 18.27 -7.64
C LYS A 19 -8.00 17.26 -6.87
N LEU A 20 -7.25 17.75 -5.90
CA LEU A 20 -6.52 16.92 -4.94
C LEU A 20 -7.48 15.94 -4.27
N VAL A 21 -7.03 14.70 -4.12
CA VAL A 21 -7.77 13.64 -3.42
C VAL A 21 -7.97 13.99 -1.95
N LYS A 22 -9.15 13.65 -1.43
CA LYS A 22 -9.67 14.12 -0.15
C LYS A 22 -9.11 13.42 1.09
N SER A 23 -8.47 12.27 0.96
CA SER A 23 -7.97 11.52 2.12
C SER A 23 -6.67 10.77 1.83
N VAL A 24 -5.78 10.80 2.81
CA VAL A 24 -4.57 9.97 2.88
C VAL A 24 -4.57 9.27 4.22
N VAL A 25 -4.31 7.96 4.24
CA VAL A 25 -4.24 7.17 5.47
C VAL A 25 -2.93 6.40 5.52
N PHE A 26 -2.14 6.67 6.56
CA PHE A 26 -0.98 5.88 6.95
C PHE A 26 -1.29 5.11 8.23
N LYS A 27 -0.75 3.90 8.37
CA LYS A 27 -0.82 3.13 9.63
C LYS A 27 0.58 2.79 10.12
N ILE A 28 0.81 2.93 11.43
CA ILE A 28 2.10 2.58 12.04
C ILE A 28 2.41 1.09 11.79
N GLY A 29 3.65 0.82 11.41
CA GLY A 29 4.15 -0.53 11.14
C GLY A 29 3.74 -1.11 9.79
N VAL A 30 3.02 -0.36 8.94
CA VAL A 30 2.52 -0.85 7.65
C VAL A 30 3.25 -0.20 6.50
N PRO A 31 3.94 -0.97 5.64
CA PRO A 31 4.61 -0.42 4.47
C PRO A 31 3.64 -0.12 3.31
N TYR A 32 2.43 0.35 3.63
CA TYR A 32 1.39 0.76 2.68
C TYR A 32 0.65 2.01 3.18
N TYR A 33 0.14 2.81 2.25
CA TYR A 33 -0.82 3.87 2.54
C TYR A 33 -1.97 3.87 1.52
N VAL A 34 -3.08 4.49 1.89
CA VAL A 34 -4.28 4.56 1.05
C VAL A 34 -4.59 6.02 0.71
N VAL A 35 -5.00 6.25 -0.53
CA VAL A 35 -5.36 7.55 -1.10
C VAL A 35 -6.77 7.47 -1.65
N ASN A 36 -7.69 8.34 -1.21
CA ASN A 36 -9.12 8.33 -1.61
C ASN A 36 -9.86 6.99 -1.38
N GLY A 37 -9.37 6.13 -0.48
CA GLY A 37 -9.89 4.77 -0.38
C GLY A 37 -9.55 3.86 -1.56
N GLN A 38 -8.65 4.27 -2.47
CA GLN A 38 -8.17 3.42 -3.56
C GLN A 38 -7.35 2.24 -3.02
N MET A 39 -7.72 1.04 -3.45
CA MET A 39 -7.13 -0.23 -3.00
C MET A 39 -6.87 -1.16 -4.20
N PRO A 40 -5.74 -1.91 -4.24
CA PRO A 40 -4.73 -2.03 -3.18
C PRO A 40 -3.98 -0.72 -2.91
N GLY A 41 -3.50 -0.56 -1.68
CA GLY A 41 -2.80 0.65 -1.25
C GLY A 41 -1.44 0.78 -1.92
N VAL A 42 -0.82 1.95 -1.77
CA VAL A 42 0.50 2.23 -2.34
C VAL A 42 1.57 1.75 -1.38
N LYS A 43 2.46 0.88 -1.86
CA LYS A 43 3.60 0.38 -1.08
C LYS A 43 4.63 1.49 -0.83
N ILE A 44 5.24 1.49 0.35
CA ILE A 44 6.38 2.34 0.71
C ILE A 44 7.57 1.52 1.19
N ASP A 45 8.76 2.09 1.08
CA ASP A 45 10.01 1.38 1.35
C ASP A 45 10.26 1.12 2.84
N VAL A 46 9.78 2.02 3.70
CA VAL A 46 9.92 1.94 5.16
C VAL A 46 8.57 2.29 5.77
N ALA A 47 8.05 1.40 6.62
CA ALA A 47 6.77 1.60 7.29
C ALA A 47 6.78 2.86 8.17
N PRO A 48 5.63 3.55 8.33
CA PRO A 48 5.51 4.65 9.26
C PRO A 48 5.78 4.18 10.69
N PHE A 49 6.45 5.01 11.49
CA PHE A 49 6.75 4.70 12.89
C PHE A 49 6.59 5.93 13.77
N ILE A 50 6.47 5.69 15.08
CA ILE A 50 6.42 6.76 16.08
C ILE A 50 7.81 6.96 16.66
N HIS A 51 8.27 8.21 16.70
CA HIS A 51 9.48 8.63 17.41
C HIS A 51 9.24 9.99 18.06
N ASN A 52 9.56 10.13 19.34
CA ASN A 52 9.27 11.33 20.15
C ASN A 52 7.83 11.84 19.97
N ASP A 53 6.85 10.94 20.12
CA ASP A 53 5.41 11.23 20.00
C ASP A 53 4.98 11.83 18.65
N ARG A 54 5.76 11.59 17.59
CA ARG A 54 5.47 12.05 16.23
C ARG A 54 5.57 10.88 15.26
N THR A 55 4.64 10.84 14.30
CA THR A 55 4.66 9.85 13.23
C THR A 55 5.61 10.28 12.12
N PHE A 56 6.54 9.39 11.77
CA PHE A 56 7.51 9.57 10.71
C PHE A 56 7.12 8.76 9.47
N VAL A 57 7.18 9.39 8.30
CA VAL A 57 6.85 8.79 7.00
C VAL A 57 7.97 9.13 6.01
N PRO A 58 8.32 8.26 5.04
CA PRO A 58 9.37 8.58 4.09
C PRO A 58 8.94 9.74 3.18
N VAL A 59 9.84 10.72 3.01
CA VAL A 59 9.53 12.03 2.41
C VAL A 59 8.83 11.94 1.06
N ARG A 60 9.30 11.06 0.16
CA ARG A 60 8.79 10.96 -1.20
C ARG A 60 7.33 10.52 -1.20
N PHE A 61 7.02 9.45 -0.47
CA PHE A 61 5.67 8.93 -0.40
C PHE A 61 4.73 9.87 0.34
N LEU A 62 5.20 10.54 1.39
CA LEU A 62 4.43 11.58 2.07
C LEU A 62 4.10 12.75 1.14
N GLY A 63 5.10 13.28 0.42
CA GLY A 63 4.90 14.36 -0.54
C GLY A 63 3.96 13.97 -1.68
N ASN A 64 4.17 12.79 -2.27
CA ASN A 64 3.34 12.25 -3.35
C ASN A 64 1.89 12.08 -2.89
N ALA A 65 1.67 11.47 -1.72
CA ALA A 65 0.35 11.31 -1.14
C ALA A 65 -0.38 12.65 -0.92
N LEU A 66 0.38 13.71 -0.66
CA LEU A 66 -0.11 15.08 -0.46
C LEU A 66 -0.08 15.93 -1.74
N GLY A 67 0.04 15.29 -2.91
CA GLY A 67 -0.08 15.94 -4.21
C GLY A 67 1.16 16.64 -4.74
N VAL A 68 2.32 16.50 -4.09
CA VAL A 68 3.60 16.98 -4.61
C VAL A 68 4.14 15.95 -5.60
N THR A 69 4.41 16.35 -6.84
CA THR A 69 4.97 15.44 -7.85
C THR A 69 6.45 15.17 -7.59
N ASP A 70 6.97 14.05 -8.08
CA ASP A 70 8.37 13.62 -7.84
C ASP A 70 9.40 14.67 -8.31
N ASP A 71 9.16 15.39 -9.42
CA ASP A 71 10.03 16.47 -9.91
C ASP A 71 10.05 17.70 -8.97
N ARG A 72 9.09 17.76 -8.03
CA ARG A 72 8.92 18.83 -7.05
C ARG A 72 9.34 18.40 -5.64
N ILE A 73 9.87 17.20 -5.50
CA ILE A 73 10.51 16.69 -4.27
C ILE A 73 12.01 16.56 -4.54
N THR A 74 12.81 17.43 -3.93
CA THR A 74 14.26 17.45 -4.14
C THR A 74 15.03 17.20 -2.85
N TRP A 75 16.22 16.64 -2.98
CA TRP A 75 17.15 16.40 -1.88
C TRP A 75 18.48 17.11 -2.16
N ASP A 76 18.89 17.96 -1.24
CA ASP A 76 20.21 18.59 -1.24
C ASP A 76 21.16 17.78 -0.36
N THR A 77 22.17 17.15 -0.96
CA THR A 77 23.12 16.28 -0.26
C THR A 77 24.11 17.05 0.60
N GLY A 78 24.48 18.28 0.23
CA GLY A 78 25.47 19.08 0.94
C GLY A 78 24.94 19.61 2.27
N THR A 79 23.65 19.97 2.32
CA THR A 79 22.96 20.47 3.50
C THR A 79 22.08 19.43 4.18
N GLN A 80 21.90 18.25 3.56
CA GLN A 80 20.95 17.22 3.99
C GLN A 80 19.52 17.76 4.15
N THR A 81 19.06 18.48 3.14
CA THR A 81 17.76 19.17 3.15
C THR A 81 16.80 18.55 2.14
N ALA A 82 15.63 18.13 2.63
CA ALA A 82 14.51 17.76 1.78
C ALA A 82 13.68 19.01 1.47
N THR A 83 13.32 19.18 0.19
CA THR A 83 12.46 20.26 -0.28
C THR A 83 11.21 19.68 -0.94
N LEU A 84 10.03 20.11 -0.49
CA LEU A 84 8.75 19.74 -1.07
C LEU A 84 8.05 20.99 -1.59
N LYS A 85 7.85 21.09 -2.91
CA LYS A 85 7.18 22.25 -3.52
C LYS A 85 5.70 21.93 -3.77
N GLY A 86 4.86 22.10 -2.77
CA GLY A 86 3.41 21.96 -2.91
C GLY A 86 2.77 23.07 -3.75
N ALA A 87 1.45 22.98 -3.90
CA ALA A 87 0.66 24.01 -4.59
C ALA A 87 0.54 25.30 -3.76
N LYS A 88 0.49 25.19 -2.42
CA LYS A 88 0.33 26.33 -1.50
C LYS A 88 1.63 26.83 -0.88
N ALA A 89 2.62 25.95 -0.71
CA ALA A 89 3.87 26.28 -0.04
C ALA A 89 5.05 25.43 -0.53
N THR A 90 6.25 25.99 -0.38
CA THR A 90 7.51 25.24 -0.45
C THR A 90 8.02 25.01 0.97
N LEU A 91 8.21 23.74 1.34
CA LEU A 91 8.73 23.33 2.63
C LEU A 91 10.16 22.83 2.49
N ASN A 92 11.06 23.33 3.33
CA ASN A 92 12.41 22.82 3.47
C ASN A 92 12.59 22.26 4.89
N MET A 93 13.10 21.04 4.99
CA MET A 93 13.37 20.36 6.26
C MET A 93 14.75 19.72 6.20
N THR A 94 15.60 20.04 7.17
CA THR A 94 16.99 19.58 7.24
C THR A 94 17.15 18.49 8.29
N ILE A 95 17.90 17.43 7.97
CA ILE A 95 18.21 16.36 8.93
C ILE A 95 18.83 16.92 10.20
N GLY A 96 18.33 16.46 11.35
CA GLY A 96 18.85 16.86 12.67
C GLY A 96 18.49 18.27 13.10
N LYS A 97 17.74 19.06 12.30
CA LYS A 97 17.24 20.38 12.70
C LYS A 97 15.75 20.33 13.02
N SER A 98 15.40 20.75 14.24
CA SER A 98 14.00 20.89 14.68
C SER A 98 13.38 22.20 14.17
N GLU A 99 13.42 22.39 12.85
CA GLU A 99 12.90 23.56 12.14
C GLU A 99 12.29 23.13 10.80
N VAL A 100 11.18 23.77 10.42
CA VAL A 100 10.64 23.74 9.05
C VAL A 100 10.67 25.15 8.47
N VAL A 101 11.22 25.30 7.27
CA VAL A 101 11.18 26.58 6.55
C VAL A 101 10.07 26.50 5.52
N SER A 102 9.02 27.30 5.68
CA SER A 102 7.88 27.40 4.77
C SER A 102 7.91 28.73 4.03
N ASN A 103 8.01 28.70 2.70
CA ASN A 103 8.09 29.91 1.86
C ASN A 103 9.15 30.92 2.33
N GLY A 104 10.28 30.43 2.85
CA GLY A 104 11.38 31.24 3.37
C GLY A 104 11.24 31.67 4.84
N ALA A 105 10.09 31.43 5.48
CA ALA A 105 9.89 31.69 6.91
C ALA A 105 10.17 30.45 7.74
N ALA A 106 11.09 30.56 8.70
CA ALA A 106 11.41 29.49 9.64
C ALA A 106 10.34 29.36 10.73
N LYS A 107 9.98 28.11 11.05
CA LYS A 107 9.11 27.75 12.17
C LYS A 107 9.75 26.61 12.95
N ALA A 108 9.86 26.77 14.27
CA ALA A 108 10.33 25.71 15.15
C ALA A 108 9.33 24.54 15.18
N ILE A 109 9.87 23.34 15.21
CA ILE A 109 9.12 22.08 15.42
C ILE A 109 9.76 21.33 16.58
N ASP A 110 9.07 20.35 17.17
CA ASP A 110 9.56 19.64 18.35
C ASP A 110 10.41 18.40 18.05
N VAL A 111 10.44 17.96 16.80
CA VAL A 111 11.25 16.82 16.37
C VAL A 111 11.91 17.10 15.03
N ALA A 112 13.17 16.67 14.90
CA ALA A 112 13.93 16.83 13.67
C ALA A 112 13.64 15.71 12.65
N PRO A 113 13.72 15.99 11.35
CA PRO A 113 13.88 14.98 10.31
C PRO A 113 15.05 14.04 10.60
N MET A 114 14.93 12.77 10.18
CA MET A 114 15.98 11.77 10.40
C MET A 114 16.21 10.89 9.17
N LEU A 115 17.40 10.30 9.12
CA LEU A 115 17.73 9.22 8.19
C LEU A 115 17.54 7.89 8.91
N VAL A 116 16.88 6.95 8.25
CA VAL A 116 16.75 5.56 8.72
C VAL A 116 17.30 4.60 7.67
N ASP A 117 17.80 3.44 8.09
CA ASP A 117 18.28 2.42 7.17
C ASP A 117 17.17 1.96 6.20
N PRO A 118 17.48 1.70 4.91
CA PRO A 118 18.79 1.70 4.26
C PRO A 118 19.19 3.06 3.65
N GLY A 119 18.85 4.18 4.28
CA GLY A 119 19.13 5.53 3.78
C GLY A 119 17.88 6.28 3.30
N ARG A 120 16.77 6.16 4.03
CA ARG A 120 15.52 6.88 3.75
C ARG A 120 15.40 8.10 4.65
N THR A 121 15.08 9.24 4.04
CA THR A 121 14.72 10.47 4.76
C THR A 121 13.30 10.35 5.27
N MET A 122 13.15 10.38 6.60
CA MET A 122 11.88 10.31 7.30
C MET A 122 11.53 11.70 7.84
N LEU A 123 10.31 12.16 7.55
CA LEU A 123 9.80 13.44 8.02
C LEU A 123 8.60 13.26 8.96
N PRO A 124 8.41 14.16 9.94
CA PRO A 124 7.21 14.15 10.77
C PRO A 124 5.98 14.49 9.93
N ALA A 125 5.04 13.55 9.81
CA ALA A 125 3.92 13.62 8.87
C ALA A 125 3.06 14.88 9.05
N ARG A 126 2.78 15.23 10.32
CA ARG A 126 1.92 16.37 10.66
C ARG A 126 2.46 17.70 10.13
N TYR A 127 3.75 18.00 10.39
CA TYR A 127 4.34 19.27 9.98
C TYR A 127 4.40 19.44 8.47
N VAL A 128 4.66 18.35 7.75
CA VAL A 128 4.66 18.37 6.28
C VAL A 128 3.24 18.57 5.75
N ALA A 129 2.27 17.78 6.24
CA ALA A 129 0.89 17.87 5.79
C ALA A 129 0.25 19.24 6.06
N GLU A 130 0.37 19.75 7.29
CA GLU A 130 -0.11 21.09 7.65
C GLU A 130 0.59 22.18 6.83
N GLY A 131 1.91 22.07 6.62
CA GLY A 131 2.67 22.99 5.79
C GLY A 131 2.24 22.99 4.32
N LEU A 132 1.74 21.86 3.81
CA LEU A 132 1.19 21.73 2.46
C LEU A 132 -0.31 22.08 2.38
N GLY A 133 -0.93 22.45 3.50
CA GLY A 133 -2.31 22.94 3.57
C GLY A 133 -3.36 21.84 3.76
N TYR A 134 -3.00 20.78 4.48
CA TYR A 134 -3.87 19.71 4.94
C TYR A 134 -4.13 19.81 6.44
N GLU A 135 -5.24 19.25 6.89
CA GLU A 135 -5.49 18.88 8.28
C GLU A 135 -5.02 17.44 8.54
N VAL A 136 -4.69 17.17 9.81
CA VAL A 136 -4.14 15.87 10.24
C VAL A 136 -4.79 15.43 11.53
N ASP A 137 -5.34 14.22 11.52
CA ASP A 137 -5.82 13.53 12.71
C ASP A 137 -4.97 12.30 13.00
N TRP A 138 -4.89 11.99 14.30
CA TRP A 138 -4.29 10.78 14.81
C TRP A 138 -5.38 9.96 15.50
N ASP A 139 -5.62 8.75 14.99
CA ASP A 139 -6.49 7.78 15.65
C ASP A 139 -5.62 6.82 16.47
N GLU A 140 -5.70 6.93 17.79
CA GLU A 140 -4.87 6.14 18.72
C GLU A 140 -5.24 4.66 18.70
N ALA A 141 -6.54 4.33 18.62
CA ALA A 141 -7.03 2.96 18.67
C ALA A 141 -6.54 2.14 17.47
N THR A 142 -6.49 2.77 16.31
CA THR A 142 -6.09 2.15 15.05
C THR A 142 -4.65 2.48 14.67
N GLN A 143 -3.96 3.33 15.44
CA GLN A 143 -2.63 3.84 15.15
C GLN A 143 -2.49 4.38 13.72
N THR A 144 -3.44 5.21 13.30
CA THR A 144 -3.46 5.78 11.94
C THR A 144 -3.32 7.29 11.92
N VAL A 145 -2.58 7.77 10.92
CA VAL A 145 -2.51 9.18 10.56
C VAL A 145 -3.43 9.39 9.36
N ILE A 146 -4.39 10.30 9.52
CA ILE A 146 -5.37 10.64 8.49
C ILE A 146 -5.15 12.09 8.08
N CYS A 147 -4.88 12.34 6.80
CA CYS A 147 -4.70 13.68 6.26
C CYS A 147 -5.81 14.00 5.25
N TRP A 148 -6.36 15.21 5.28
CA TRP A 148 -7.35 15.71 4.31
C TRP A 148 -7.16 17.22 4.07
N PRO A 149 -7.67 17.81 2.96
CA PRO A 149 -7.50 19.23 2.71
C PRO A 149 -8.05 20.10 3.85
N ALA A 150 -7.28 21.10 4.28
CA ALA A 150 -7.69 21.98 5.38
C ALA A 150 -8.97 22.76 5.04
N GLY A 151 -9.90 22.83 6.01
CA GLY A 151 -11.22 23.45 5.84
C GLY A 151 -12.28 22.55 5.19
N GLU A 152 -11.95 21.31 4.83
CA GLU A 152 -12.93 20.30 4.40
C GLU A 152 -13.37 19.41 5.57
N GLN A 153 -14.53 18.78 5.43
CA GLN A 153 -15.02 17.81 6.41
C GLN A 153 -14.11 16.58 6.44
N LYS A 154 -13.76 16.11 7.65
CA LYS A 154 -13.00 14.87 7.83
C LYS A 154 -13.72 13.71 7.09
N PRO A 155 -13.03 13.04 6.15
CA PRO A 155 -13.63 11.97 5.36
C PRO A 155 -13.81 10.69 6.19
N ASP A 156 -14.79 9.86 5.81
CA ASP A 156 -14.87 8.48 6.29
C ASP A 156 -13.76 7.66 5.64
N VAL A 157 -12.89 7.11 6.48
CA VAL A 157 -11.72 6.31 6.07
C VAL A 157 -11.76 4.89 6.65
N SER A 158 -12.90 4.46 7.20
CA SER A 158 -13.07 3.15 7.85
C SER A 158 -12.57 1.99 6.98
N ALA A 159 -12.96 1.94 5.70
CA ALA A 159 -12.51 0.91 4.78
C ALA A 159 -10.98 0.90 4.58
N ALA A 160 -10.33 2.08 4.55
CA ALA A 160 -8.88 2.19 4.42
C ALA A 160 -8.16 1.73 5.68
N VAL A 161 -8.70 2.10 6.84
CA VAL A 161 -8.18 1.66 8.14
C VAL A 161 -8.32 0.15 8.32
N ASP A 162 -9.45 -0.43 7.93
CA ASP A 162 -9.68 -1.88 7.93
C ASP A 162 -8.68 -2.61 7.03
N TYR A 163 -8.50 -2.12 5.80
CA TYR A 163 -7.52 -2.65 4.85
C TYR A 163 -6.10 -2.64 5.43
N LEU A 164 -5.62 -1.49 5.90
CA LEU A 164 -4.28 -1.37 6.47
C LEU A 164 -4.13 -2.20 7.75
N THR A 165 -5.19 -2.33 8.56
CA THR A 165 -5.15 -3.13 9.80
C THR A 165 -4.96 -4.60 9.52
N ARG A 166 -5.57 -5.14 8.46
CA ARG A 166 -5.37 -6.54 8.03
C ARG A 166 -3.92 -6.83 7.61
N MET A 167 -3.15 -5.81 7.23
CA MET A 167 -1.73 -5.96 6.88
C MET A 167 -0.79 -6.01 8.09
N VAL A 168 -1.23 -5.57 9.28
CA VAL A 168 -0.40 -5.50 10.51
C VAL A 168 -0.57 -6.71 11.39
N GLN A 169 -1.75 -7.31 11.32
CA GLN A 169 -1.99 -8.53 12.07
C GLN A 169 -1.04 -9.59 11.49
N PRO A 170 -0.24 -10.31 12.31
CA PRO A 170 0.12 -11.66 11.88
C PRO A 170 -1.23 -12.28 11.54
N VAL A 171 -1.42 -12.68 10.29
CA VAL A 171 -2.68 -13.25 9.82
C VAL A 171 -3.15 -14.24 10.89
N GLN A 172 -4.07 -13.88 11.78
CA GLN A 172 -4.41 -14.78 12.87
C GLN A 172 -5.23 -15.87 12.20
N GLY A 173 -4.85 -17.13 12.35
CA GLY A 173 -5.58 -18.23 11.76
C GLY A 173 -4.74 -19.48 11.58
N LYS A 174 -5.23 -20.41 10.77
CA LYS A 174 -4.59 -21.72 10.62
C LYS A 174 -3.41 -21.64 9.66
N THR A 175 -2.34 -22.37 9.97
CA THR A 175 -1.25 -22.58 9.01
C THR A 175 -1.59 -23.73 8.07
N VAL A 176 -1.46 -23.50 6.77
CA VAL A 176 -1.58 -24.52 5.71
C VAL A 176 -0.32 -24.45 4.87
N ASN A 177 0.47 -25.54 4.85
CA ASN A 177 1.72 -25.64 4.09
C ASN A 177 2.70 -24.47 4.32
N GLY A 178 2.82 -24.01 5.56
CA GLY A 178 3.70 -22.90 5.95
C GLY A 178 3.12 -21.50 5.75
N TYR A 179 1.96 -21.37 5.11
CA TYR A 179 1.25 -20.11 4.93
C TYR A 179 0.18 -19.93 5.98
N VAL A 180 0.10 -18.74 6.54
CA VAL A 180 -0.91 -18.40 7.52
C VAL A 180 -2.17 -17.92 6.80
N ILE A 181 -3.29 -18.60 7.04
CA ILE A 181 -4.59 -18.31 6.44
C ILE A 181 -5.40 -17.42 7.40
N PRO A 182 -5.97 -16.28 6.94
CA PRO A 182 -6.74 -15.41 7.82
C PRO A 182 -7.93 -16.12 8.47
N ALA A 183 -8.15 -15.88 9.76
CA ALA A 183 -9.29 -16.38 10.50
C ALA A 183 -10.56 -15.75 9.94
N ASN A 184 -11.64 -16.53 9.92
CA ASN A 184 -12.92 -16.13 9.34
C ASN A 184 -12.83 -15.69 7.87
N THR A 185 -11.80 -16.15 7.15
CA THR A 185 -11.69 -15.87 5.72
C THR A 185 -12.87 -16.48 4.95
N GLY A 186 -13.35 -15.75 3.95
CA GLY A 186 -14.31 -16.26 2.96
C GLY A 186 -13.65 -17.12 1.88
N LEU A 187 -12.31 -17.19 1.85
CA LEU A 187 -11.57 -17.94 0.85
C LEU A 187 -11.81 -19.44 1.00
N TYR A 188 -12.00 -20.11 -0.13
CA TYR A 188 -11.79 -21.55 -0.18
C TYR A 188 -10.29 -21.82 -0.14
N VAL A 189 -9.80 -22.62 0.80
CA VAL A 189 -8.40 -23.03 0.88
C VAL A 189 -8.36 -24.54 0.78
N SER A 190 -7.70 -25.06 -0.26
CA SER A 190 -7.55 -26.50 -0.38
C SER A 190 -6.48 -27.00 0.61
N THR A 191 -6.74 -28.16 1.21
CA THR A 191 -5.92 -28.74 2.28
C THR A 191 -5.44 -30.16 1.95
N THR A 192 -5.76 -30.66 0.75
CA THR A 192 -5.47 -32.03 0.31
C THR A 192 -4.96 -32.06 -1.13
N GLY A 193 -4.03 -32.98 -1.44
CA GLY A 193 -3.70 -33.35 -2.82
C GLY A 193 -2.60 -32.55 -3.53
N TYR A 194 -1.70 -31.90 -2.80
CA TYR A 194 -0.65 -31.09 -3.42
C TYR A 194 0.56 -31.89 -3.86
N LYS A 195 1.07 -31.55 -5.04
CA LYS A 195 2.26 -32.16 -5.63
C LYS A 195 3.56 -31.80 -4.89
N TYR A 196 3.55 -30.71 -4.10
CA TYR A 196 4.70 -30.19 -3.34
C TYR A 196 4.27 -29.63 -1.97
N SER A 197 5.07 -29.90 -0.94
CA SER A 197 4.85 -29.42 0.45
C SER A 197 4.86 -27.90 0.59
N ASP A 198 5.45 -27.21 -0.38
CA ASP A 198 5.75 -25.77 -0.33
C ASP A 198 4.75 -24.95 -1.16
N SER A 199 3.62 -25.55 -1.53
CA SER A 199 2.58 -24.93 -2.35
C SER A 199 1.26 -24.77 -1.60
N ILE A 200 0.51 -23.73 -1.94
CA ILE A 200 -0.85 -23.50 -1.45
C ILE A 200 -1.77 -23.14 -2.60
N VAL A 201 -3.01 -23.63 -2.56
CA VAL A 201 -4.07 -23.22 -3.48
C VAL A 201 -5.25 -22.70 -2.68
N PHE A 202 -5.70 -21.50 -3.04
CA PHE A 202 -6.87 -20.88 -2.45
C PHE A 202 -7.65 -20.10 -3.51
N SER A 203 -8.94 -19.86 -3.26
CA SER A 203 -9.82 -19.22 -4.23
C SER A 203 -10.79 -18.26 -3.58
N ILE A 204 -10.94 -17.09 -4.19
CA ILE A 204 -12.01 -16.12 -3.91
C ILE A 204 -13.32 -16.70 -4.45
N GLN A 205 -14.34 -16.78 -3.61
CA GLN A 205 -15.67 -17.26 -3.95
C GLN A 205 -16.57 -16.08 -4.36
N LEU A 206 -16.87 -15.96 -5.65
CA LEU A 206 -17.50 -14.75 -6.21
C LEU A 206 -18.96 -14.55 -5.74
N ASN A 207 -19.63 -15.63 -5.36
CA ASN A 207 -21.02 -15.62 -4.92
C ASN A 207 -21.20 -15.88 -3.41
N ASN A 208 -20.11 -15.90 -2.64
CA ASN A 208 -20.17 -16.22 -1.22
C ASN A 208 -19.31 -15.26 -0.39
N GLY A 209 -19.91 -14.65 0.63
CA GLY A 209 -19.21 -13.82 1.59
C GLY A 209 -18.83 -12.42 1.08
N ASN A 210 -17.95 -11.76 1.83
CA ASN A 210 -17.50 -10.40 1.54
C ASN A 210 -16.33 -10.42 0.54
N LEU A 211 -16.56 -9.99 -0.69
CA LEU A 211 -15.53 -9.98 -1.75
C LEU A 211 -14.34 -9.08 -1.41
N GLN A 212 -14.60 -7.90 -0.84
CA GLN A 212 -13.53 -6.98 -0.44
C GLN A 212 -12.62 -7.61 0.62
N GLN A 213 -13.21 -8.32 1.59
CA GLN A 213 -12.44 -9.07 2.58
C GLN A 213 -11.65 -10.21 1.95
N GLN A 214 -12.25 -11.00 1.04
CA GLN A 214 -11.56 -12.09 0.37
C GLN A 214 -10.36 -11.63 -0.47
N TYR A 215 -10.46 -10.48 -1.14
CA TYR A 215 -9.31 -9.90 -1.84
C TYR A 215 -8.20 -9.47 -0.88
N ALA A 216 -8.54 -8.84 0.25
CA ALA A 216 -7.56 -8.47 1.27
C ALA A 216 -6.88 -9.71 1.89
N ASP A 217 -7.67 -10.77 2.15
CA ASP A 217 -7.18 -12.04 2.67
C ASP A 217 -6.24 -12.72 1.66
N ALA A 218 -6.62 -12.76 0.38
CA ALA A 218 -5.81 -13.31 -0.70
C ALA A 218 -4.48 -12.56 -0.82
N GLU A 219 -4.52 -11.23 -0.82
CA GLU A 219 -3.34 -10.37 -0.84
C GLU A 219 -2.42 -10.67 0.36
N SER A 220 -2.96 -10.81 1.57
CA SER A 220 -2.18 -11.13 2.78
C SER A 220 -1.49 -12.51 2.72
N ILE A 221 -2.09 -13.50 2.06
CA ILE A 221 -1.48 -14.82 1.86
C ILE A 221 -0.33 -14.71 0.85
N LEU A 222 -0.55 -14.00 -0.26
CA LEU A 222 0.47 -13.80 -1.30
C LEU A 222 1.70 -13.05 -0.78
N MET A 223 1.50 -12.01 0.03
CA MET A 223 2.61 -11.22 0.59
C MET A 223 3.53 -11.99 1.56
N GLN A 224 3.13 -13.18 2.02
CA GLN A 224 4.00 -14.03 2.84
C GLN A 224 5.15 -14.64 2.04
N ALA A 225 5.01 -14.74 0.70
CA ALA A 225 6.00 -15.37 -0.17
C ALA A 225 6.37 -14.55 -1.40
N LEU A 226 5.51 -13.68 -1.87
CA LEU A 226 5.77 -12.84 -3.03
C LEU A 226 6.22 -11.45 -2.58
N ASP A 227 7.02 -10.80 -3.43
CA ASP A 227 7.19 -9.37 -3.30
C ASP A 227 5.88 -8.64 -3.64
N ALA A 228 5.80 -7.39 -3.23
CA ALA A 228 4.60 -6.58 -3.38
C ALA A 228 4.20 -6.29 -4.84
N ASP A 229 5.17 -6.16 -5.76
CA ASP A 229 4.86 -5.87 -7.17
C ASP A 229 4.25 -7.10 -7.82
N THR A 230 4.84 -8.27 -7.58
CA THR A 230 4.27 -9.54 -8.03
C THR A 230 2.89 -9.79 -7.42
N THR A 231 2.70 -9.46 -6.13
CA THR A 231 1.41 -9.57 -5.45
C THR A 231 0.35 -8.66 -6.06
N ALA A 232 0.68 -7.38 -6.28
CA ALA A 232 -0.26 -6.41 -6.86
C ALA A 232 -0.70 -6.85 -8.27
N LYS A 233 0.23 -7.29 -9.11
CA LYS A 233 -0.06 -7.83 -10.45
C LYS A 233 -0.99 -9.04 -10.39
N ALA A 234 -0.76 -9.95 -9.44
CA ALA A 234 -1.62 -11.12 -9.24
C ALA A 234 -3.05 -10.73 -8.81
N ILE A 235 -3.19 -9.76 -7.90
CA ILE A 235 -4.50 -9.26 -7.42
C ILE A 235 -5.25 -8.48 -8.52
N ASP A 236 -4.55 -7.64 -9.28
CA ASP A 236 -5.17 -6.90 -10.38
C ASP A 236 -5.64 -7.84 -11.50
N TYR A 237 -4.85 -8.87 -11.80
CA TYR A 237 -5.28 -9.90 -12.74
C TYR A 237 -6.47 -10.71 -12.20
N ALA A 238 -6.51 -11.01 -10.90
CA ALA A 238 -7.66 -11.68 -10.30
C ALA A 238 -8.97 -10.91 -10.49
N LYS A 239 -8.94 -9.57 -10.40
CA LYS A 239 -10.10 -8.72 -10.72
C LYS A 239 -10.52 -8.78 -12.19
N GLN A 240 -9.56 -8.94 -13.12
CA GLN A 240 -9.86 -9.17 -14.53
C GLN A 240 -10.52 -10.54 -14.75
N VAL A 241 -10.04 -11.58 -14.04
CA VAL A 241 -10.66 -12.91 -14.06
C VAL A 241 -12.08 -12.85 -13.49
N GLU A 242 -12.30 -12.16 -12.37
CA GLU A 242 -13.64 -11.91 -11.83
C GLU A 242 -14.56 -11.25 -12.86
N TYR A 243 -14.09 -10.17 -13.50
CA TYR A 243 -14.86 -9.49 -14.54
C TYR A 243 -15.23 -10.44 -15.67
N ALA A 244 -14.29 -11.26 -16.14
CA ALA A 244 -14.53 -12.26 -17.17
C ALA A 244 -15.58 -13.29 -16.73
N ILE A 245 -15.46 -13.85 -15.52
CA ILE A 245 -16.42 -14.85 -15.00
C ILE A 245 -17.83 -14.26 -14.92
N LYS A 246 -17.97 -13.00 -14.50
CA LYS A 246 -19.27 -12.34 -14.33
C LYS A 246 -19.92 -11.89 -15.64
N ASN A 247 -19.13 -11.60 -16.67
CA ASN A 247 -19.63 -10.86 -17.85
C ASN A 247 -19.38 -11.56 -19.20
N ILE A 248 -18.57 -12.62 -19.25
CA ILE A 248 -18.21 -13.30 -20.49
C ILE A 248 -18.88 -14.68 -20.53
N SER A 249 -19.49 -15.03 -21.68
CA SER A 249 -20.10 -16.34 -21.89
C SER A 249 -19.08 -17.48 -21.71
N ARG A 250 -19.52 -18.59 -21.11
CA ARG A 250 -18.70 -19.79 -20.91
C ARG A 250 -18.16 -20.40 -22.20
N ASP A 251 -18.83 -20.16 -23.33
CA ASP A 251 -18.42 -20.65 -24.66
C ASP A 251 -17.36 -19.76 -25.32
N ASN A 252 -17.03 -18.61 -24.72
CA ASN A 252 -16.00 -17.71 -25.24
C ASN A 252 -14.60 -18.26 -24.90
N PRO A 253 -13.65 -18.32 -25.85
CA PRO A 253 -12.30 -18.85 -25.60
C PRO A 253 -11.48 -18.05 -24.58
N ILE A 254 -11.91 -16.84 -24.21
CA ILE A 254 -11.28 -16.00 -23.18
C ILE A 254 -11.98 -16.18 -21.81
N TYR A 255 -13.01 -17.03 -21.72
CA TYR A 255 -13.65 -17.38 -20.45
C TYR A 255 -12.64 -18.03 -19.49
N CYS A 256 -12.52 -17.50 -18.28
CA CYS A 256 -11.56 -17.93 -17.25
C CYS A 256 -10.09 -17.88 -17.69
N PRO A 257 -9.56 -16.70 -18.06
CA PRO A 257 -8.18 -16.59 -18.49
C PRO A 257 -7.25 -16.92 -17.31
N THR A 258 -6.08 -17.49 -17.61
CA THR A 258 -5.09 -17.88 -16.60
C THR A 258 -3.73 -17.29 -16.94
N THR A 259 -3.01 -16.79 -15.93
CA THR A 259 -1.64 -16.31 -16.09
C THR A 259 -0.77 -16.68 -14.89
N THR A 260 0.56 -16.61 -15.03
CA THR A 260 1.51 -16.86 -13.95
C THR A 260 2.44 -15.67 -13.75
N PHE A 261 2.63 -15.27 -12.50
CA PHE A 261 3.55 -14.22 -12.06
C PHE A 261 4.67 -14.85 -11.25
N THR A 262 5.92 -14.47 -11.54
CA THR A 262 7.10 -14.99 -10.84
C THR A 262 7.79 -13.84 -10.11
N ALA A 263 8.03 -14.03 -8.81
CA ALA A 263 8.78 -13.12 -7.97
C ALA A 263 10.29 -13.40 -8.04
N PRO A 264 11.17 -12.38 -7.87
CA PRO A 264 12.62 -12.54 -7.94
C PRO A 264 13.21 -13.52 -6.91
N ASN A 265 12.48 -13.83 -5.84
CA ASN A 265 12.88 -14.75 -4.78
C ASN A 265 12.62 -16.23 -5.11
N GLY A 266 12.26 -16.55 -6.36
CA GLY A 266 11.98 -17.93 -6.78
C GLY A 266 10.61 -18.44 -6.32
N MET A 267 9.66 -17.55 -6.06
CA MET A 267 8.26 -17.89 -5.82
C MET A 267 7.42 -17.53 -7.05
N ALA A 268 6.36 -18.28 -7.32
CA ALA A 268 5.44 -17.97 -8.40
C ALA A 268 4.00 -18.21 -7.99
N VAL A 269 3.09 -17.40 -8.55
CA VAL A 269 1.64 -17.57 -8.41
C VAL A 269 0.98 -17.64 -9.76
N ARG A 270 0.12 -18.64 -9.96
CA ARG A 270 -0.81 -18.74 -11.08
C ARG A 270 -2.17 -18.24 -10.64
N VAL A 271 -2.78 -17.36 -11.42
CA VAL A 271 -4.10 -16.79 -11.16
C VAL A 271 -5.01 -17.13 -12.33
N GLY A 272 -6.21 -17.63 -12.06
CA GLY A 272 -7.19 -17.99 -13.09
C GLY A 272 -8.55 -18.38 -12.52
N GLY A 273 -9.43 -18.95 -13.34
CA GLY A 273 -10.71 -19.48 -12.86
C GLY A 273 -10.52 -20.79 -12.09
N GLY A 274 -10.98 -20.84 -10.84
CA GLY A 274 -11.21 -22.10 -10.12
C GLY A 274 -12.62 -22.58 -10.45
N GLY A 275 -12.81 -23.86 -10.75
CA GLY A 275 -14.11 -24.38 -11.24
C GLY A 275 -15.34 -23.82 -10.51
N GLY A 276 -16.39 -23.47 -11.26
CA GLY A 276 -17.54 -22.72 -10.73
C GLY A 276 -17.33 -21.20 -10.81
N ASP A 277 -17.90 -20.45 -9.86
CA ASP A 277 -17.81 -18.98 -9.80
C ASP A 277 -16.73 -18.57 -8.79
N SER A 278 -15.46 -18.86 -9.11
CA SER A 278 -14.33 -18.56 -8.23
C SER A 278 -13.06 -18.13 -8.98
N VAL A 279 -12.26 -17.29 -8.34
CA VAL A 279 -10.92 -16.91 -8.82
C VAL A 279 -9.89 -17.63 -7.97
N GLN A 280 -9.07 -18.47 -8.59
CA GLN A 280 -8.09 -19.33 -7.93
C GLN A 280 -6.68 -18.78 -8.03
N PHE A 281 -5.92 -18.98 -6.95
CA PHE A 281 -4.50 -18.70 -6.82
C PHE A 281 -3.78 -20.00 -6.50
N ASP A 282 -2.78 -20.36 -7.31
CA ASP A 282 -1.86 -21.44 -7.01
C ASP A 282 -0.49 -20.82 -6.75
N LEU A 283 0.02 -20.92 -5.52
CA LEU A 283 1.30 -20.33 -5.11
C LEU A 283 2.30 -21.46 -4.83
N TRP A 284 3.51 -21.38 -5.39
CA TRP A 284 4.55 -22.40 -5.23
C TRP A 284 5.96 -21.81 -5.35
N LYS A 285 6.95 -22.59 -4.92
CA LYS A 285 8.38 -22.31 -5.14
C LYS A 285 8.84 -22.83 -6.50
N THR A 286 9.45 -21.99 -7.32
CA THR A 286 10.04 -22.38 -8.61
C THR A 286 11.34 -23.16 -8.38
N ASN A 287 11.51 -24.28 -9.08
CA ASN A 287 12.75 -25.07 -9.06
C ASN A 287 13.85 -24.42 -9.90
#